data_AF-A0A2V9Z829-F1
#
_entry.id   AF-A0A2V9Z829-F1
#
_cell.length_a   1.000
_cell.length_b   1.000
_cell.length_c   1.000
_cell.angle_alpha   90.00
_cell.angle_beta   90.00
_cell.angle_gamma   90.00
#
_symmetry.space_group_name_H-M   'P 1'
#
loop_
_entity.id
_entity.type
_entity.pdbx_description
1 polymer ?
#
loop_
_entity_poly.entity_id
_entity_poly.type
_entity_poly.pdbx_seq_one_letter_code
_entity_poly.pdbx_strand_id
1 'polypeptide(L)'
;MKHFNMQEWVDFVRGVISEEQSSTMQKHLDDGCSDCHKLLETWKHVLECADRERFYQPPQAYVHLAKAQFAISRINQARSREVCYAELVFDSFRQPVAAGVRSGLSRARQLVFQKGRYSIDMRMESQAGRIFIVGQVLDSGQANSALGDIPVRLLAHKQETTTSHFGEFQFDIEWMENLELLFVMNEERNLMVSIPVSQESSPVLPDATFFLNDEKKV
;
A
#
# COMPACT_ATOMS: atom_id res chain seq x y z
N MET A 1 23.44 -28.51 42.39
CA MET A 1 22.75 -27.40 43.09
C MET A 1 21.36 -27.26 42.49
N LYS A 2 20.35 -26.88 43.29
CA LYS A 2 18.98 -26.71 42.82
C LYS A 2 18.79 -25.23 42.42
N HIS A 3 18.46 -24.97 41.16
CA HIS A 3 18.16 -23.62 40.68
C HIS A 3 16.69 -23.28 40.93
N PHE A 4 16.43 -22.00 41.11
CA PHE A 4 15.06 -21.45 41.10
C PHE A 4 14.60 -21.27 39.66
N ASN A 5 13.30 -21.45 39.45
CA ASN A 5 12.68 -21.28 38.15
C ASN A 5 12.49 -19.80 37.81
N MET A 6 12.08 -19.55 36.57
CA MET A 6 11.89 -18.20 36.05
C MET A 6 10.84 -17.37 36.81
N GLN A 7 9.71 -17.96 37.21
CA GLN A 7 8.64 -17.24 37.93
C GLN A 7 9.14 -16.77 39.30
N GLU A 8 9.89 -17.62 40.00
CA GLU A 8 10.49 -17.28 41.30
C GLU A 8 11.41 -16.04 41.17
N TRP A 9 12.24 -15.97 40.12
CA TRP A 9 13.10 -14.80 39.88
C TRP A 9 12.33 -13.54 39.46
N VAL A 10 11.26 -13.69 38.68
CA VAL A 10 10.36 -12.57 38.35
C VAL A 10 9.74 -12.00 39.62
N ASP A 11 9.23 -12.86 40.50
CA ASP A 11 8.57 -12.45 41.73
C ASP A 11 9.58 -11.90 42.75
N PHE A 12 10.80 -12.42 42.78
CA PHE A 12 11.93 -11.85 43.52
C PHE A 12 12.22 -10.41 43.07
N VAL A 13 12.37 -10.17 41.76
CA VAL A 13 12.66 -8.83 41.21
C VAL A 13 11.50 -7.85 41.43
N ARG A 14 10.26 -8.35 41.41
CA ARG A 14 9.05 -7.56 41.72
C ARG A 14 8.87 -7.29 43.21
N GLY A 15 9.62 -7.95 44.09
CA GLY A 15 9.49 -7.82 45.55
C GLY A 15 8.18 -8.38 46.11
N VAL A 16 7.59 -9.40 45.48
CA VAL A 16 6.29 -9.97 45.88
C VAL A 16 6.40 -11.31 46.62
N ILE A 17 7.62 -11.80 46.85
CA ILE A 17 7.91 -13.02 47.62
C ILE A 17 8.05 -12.72 49.13
N SER A 18 8.00 -13.76 49.96
CA SER A 18 8.22 -13.61 51.41
C SER A 18 9.68 -13.27 51.74
N GLU A 19 9.94 -12.65 52.90
CA GLU A 19 11.30 -12.34 53.37
C GLU A 19 12.17 -13.60 53.50
N GLU A 20 11.58 -14.73 53.91
CA GLU A 20 12.26 -16.02 54.02
C GLU A 20 12.72 -16.54 52.65
N GLN A 21 11.85 -16.47 51.63
CA GLN A 21 12.18 -16.85 50.27
C GLN A 21 13.23 -15.90 49.66
N SER A 22 13.09 -14.60 49.90
CA SER A 22 14.05 -13.59 49.44
C SER A 22 15.44 -13.83 50.02
N SER A 23 15.55 -14.10 51.33
CA SER A 23 16.83 -14.43 51.96
C SER A 23 17.44 -15.72 51.39
N THR A 24 16.61 -16.73 51.11
CA THR A 24 17.08 -18.00 50.52
C THR A 24 17.62 -17.80 49.11
N MET A 25 16.92 -17.02 48.29
CA MET A 25 17.33 -16.71 46.92
C MET A 25 18.56 -15.80 46.90
N GLN A 26 18.67 -14.85 47.82
CA GLN A 26 19.84 -13.99 47.95
C GLN A 26 21.09 -14.79 48.34
N LYS A 27 20.98 -15.71 49.30
CA LYS A 27 22.10 -16.61 49.64
C LYS A 27 22.59 -17.42 48.44
N HIS A 28 21.67 -17.89 47.60
CA HIS A 28 22.05 -18.61 46.38
C HIS A 28 22.84 -17.75 45.37
N LEU A 29 22.57 -16.44 45.33
CA LEU A 29 23.35 -15.48 44.53
C LEU A 29 24.71 -15.20 45.17
N ASP A 30 24.75 -15.09 46.50
CA ASP A 30 25.97 -14.86 47.29
C ASP A 30 26.92 -16.07 47.21
N ASP A 31 26.38 -17.28 47.07
CA ASP A 31 27.11 -18.53 46.80
C ASP A 31 27.74 -18.57 45.39
N GLY A 32 27.46 -17.58 44.53
CA GLY A 32 28.18 -17.35 43.27
C GLY A 32 27.59 -18.04 42.03
N CYS A 33 26.30 -18.37 42.01
CA CYS A 33 25.69 -19.01 40.84
C CYS A 33 25.55 -18.06 39.63
N SER A 34 26.42 -18.23 38.62
CA SER A 34 26.45 -17.34 37.43
C SER A 34 25.17 -17.37 36.60
N ASP A 35 24.50 -18.51 36.50
CA ASP A 35 23.31 -18.66 35.68
C ASP A 35 22.10 -17.95 36.29
N CYS A 36 21.97 -18.01 37.62
CA CYS A 36 20.94 -17.27 38.34
C CYS A 36 21.21 -15.76 38.36
N HIS A 37 22.47 -15.33 38.41
CA HIS A 37 22.84 -13.91 38.22
C HIS A 37 22.40 -13.39 36.84
N LYS A 38 22.69 -14.11 35.76
CA LYS A 38 22.27 -13.71 34.40
C LYS A 38 20.74 -13.61 34.27
N LEU A 39 20.04 -14.59 34.83
CA LEU A 39 18.58 -14.63 34.79
C LEU A 39 17.98 -13.46 35.57
N LEU A 40 18.53 -13.14 36.75
CA LEU A 40 18.12 -12.00 37.56
C LEU A 40 18.32 -10.67 36.83
N GLU A 41 19.50 -10.45 36.25
CA GLU A 41 19.79 -9.20 35.52
C GLU A 41 18.87 -9.02 34.30
N THR A 42 18.54 -10.11 33.60
CA THR A 42 17.55 -10.07 32.52
C THR A 42 16.19 -9.56 33.02
N TRP A 43 15.71 -10.07 34.15
CA TRP A 43 14.43 -9.65 34.71
C TRP A 43 14.43 -8.23 35.29
N LYS A 44 15.56 -7.78 35.85
CA LYS A 44 15.73 -6.38 36.26
C LYS A 44 15.59 -5.44 35.06
N HIS A 45 16.25 -5.74 33.94
CA HIS A 45 16.11 -4.93 32.72
C HIS A 45 14.68 -4.91 32.18
N VAL A 46 13.98 -6.06 32.19
CA VAL A 46 12.57 -6.10 31.79
C VAL A 46 11.71 -5.21 32.71
N LEU A 47 11.95 -5.24 34.02
CA LEU A 47 11.22 -4.38 34.97
C LEU A 47 11.51 -2.89 34.71
N GLU A 48 12.76 -2.52 34.48
CA GLU A 48 13.16 -1.14 34.13
C GLU A 48 12.48 -0.65 32.84
N CYS A 49 12.41 -1.50 31.81
CA CYS A 49 11.69 -1.18 30.57
C CYS A 49 10.19 -0.98 30.83
N ALA A 50 9.57 -1.88 31.61
CA ALA A 50 8.15 -1.80 31.94
C ALA A 50 7.81 -0.54 32.76
N ASP A 51 8.68 -0.12 33.67
CA ASP A 51 8.49 1.13 34.42
C ASP A 51 8.58 2.36 33.52
N ARG A 52 9.46 2.32 32.52
CA ARG A 52 9.60 3.40 31.53
C ARG A 52 8.42 3.49 30.57
N GLU A 53 7.71 2.39 30.33
CA GLU A 53 6.50 2.34 29.47
C GLU A 53 5.46 3.40 29.88
N ARG A 54 5.35 3.71 31.18
CA ARG A 54 4.43 4.74 31.69
C ARG A 54 4.71 6.13 31.11
N PHE A 55 5.94 6.40 30.70
CA PHE A 55 6.34 7.68 30.09
C PHE A 55 6.15 7.72 28.57
N TYR A 56 5.83 6.59 27.92
CA TYR A 56 5.52 6.53 26.48
C TYR A 56 4.05 6.86 26.17
N GLN A 57 3.25 7.25 27.16
CA GLN A 57 1.87 7.65 26.95
C GLN A 57 1.81 8.98 26.17
N PRO A 58 1.19 9.00 24.97
CA PRO A 58 1.05 10.23 24.21
C PRO A 58 0.18 11.24 24.97
N PRO A 59 0.47 12.56 24.88
CA PRO A 59 -0.37 13.59 25.48
C PRO A 59 -1.85 13.45 25.07
N GLN A 60 -2.77 13.62 26.03
CA GLN A 60 -4.21 13.40 25.81
C GLN A 60 -4.79 14.22 24.66
N ALA A 61 -4.28 15.43 24.43
CA ALA A 61 -4.68 16.28 23.33
C ALA A 61 -4.50 15.59 21.95
N TYR A 62 -3.40 14.87 21.75
CA TYR A 62 -3.14 14.14 20.50
C TYR A 62 -4.03 12.90 20.36
N VAL A 63 -4.28 12.18 21.45
CA VAL A 63 -5.21 11.05 21.46
C VAL A 63 -6.62 11.52 21.09
N HIS A 64 -7.07 12.64 21.65
CA HIS A 64 -8.36 13.24 21.32
C HIS A 64 -8.44 13.67 19.85
N LEU A 65 -7.38 14.31 19.33
CA LEU A 65 -7.31 14.72 17.93
C LEU A 65 -7.38 13.51 16.99
N ALA A 66 -6.62 12.44 17.27
CA ALA A 66 -6.66 11.21 16.49
C ALA A 66 -8.06 10.54 16.52
N LYS A 67 -8.68 10.47 17.70
CA LYS A 67 -10.06 9.96 17.85
C LYS A 67 -11.08 10.79 17.08
N ALA A 68 -10.97 12.12 17.14
CA ALA A 68 -11.86 13.02 16.41
C ALA A 68 -11.70 12.87 14.89
N GLN A 69 -10.46 12.82 14.40
CA GLN A 69 -10.16 12.58 12.99
C GLN A 69 -10.72 11.23 12.51
N PHE A 70 -10.60 10.19 13.32
CA PHE A 70 -11.17 8.87 13.01
C PHE A 70 -12.71 8.90 12.99
N ALA A 71 -13.34 9.57 13.95
CA ALA A 71 -14.80 9.72 13.99
C ALA A 71 -15.34 10.49 12.76
N ILE A 72 -14.68 11.58 12.36
CA ILE A 72 -14.99 12.33 11.13
C ILE A 72 -14.80 11.44 9.90
N SER A 73 -13.69 10.70 9.84
CA SER A 73 -13.41 9.76 8.74
C SER A 73 -14.49 8.67 8.64
N ARG A 74 -15.01 8.17 9.76
CA ARG A 74 -16.09 7.18 9.78
C ARG A 74 -17.43 7.76 9.32
N ILE A 75 -17.75 9.01 9.67
CA ILE A 75 -18.94 9.70 9.15
C ILE A 75 -18.81 9.92 7.64
N ASN A 76 -17.61 10.28 7.17
CA ASN A 76 -17.31 10.42 5.75
C ASN A 76 -17.32 9.08 5.02
N GLN A 77 -16.90 7.98 5.66
CA GLN A 77 -17.02 6.62 5.12
C GLN A 77 -18.48 6.14 5.05
N ALA A 78 -19.30 6.45 6.06
CA ALA A 78 -20.75 6.20 6.01
C ALA A 78 -21.45 7.01 4.91
N ARG A 79 -20.83 8.10 4.43
CA ARG A 79 -21.23 8.88 3.26
C ARG A 79 -20.46 8.51 1.98
N SER A 80 -19.42 7.69 2.08
CA SER A 80 -18.61 7.29 0.93
C SER A 80 -19.32 6.15 0.22
N ARG A 81 -19.58 6.33 -1.07
CA ARG A 81 -20.06 5.26 -1.94
C ARG A 81 -19.14 4.06 -1.82
N GLU A 82 -19.73 2.87 -1.71
CA GLU A 82 -18.98 1.61 -1.67
C GLU A 82 -18.07 1.54 -2.89
N VAL A 83 -16.78 1.26 -2.71
CA VAL A 83 -15.84 1.13 -3.83
C VAL A 83 -15.78 -0.34 -4.24
N CYS A 84 -16.18 -0.63 -5.47
CA CYS A 84 -16.11 -1.95 -6.07
C CYS A 84 -14.93 -2.03 -7.04
N TYR A 85 -14.10 -3.05 -6.92
CA TYR A 85 -13.02 -3.30 -7.86
C TYR A 85 -13.55 -4.01 -9.11
N ALA A 86 -13.19 -3.48 -10.27
CA ALA A 86 -13.43 -4.11 -11.56
C ALA A 86 -12.34 -5.13 -11.87
N GLU A 87 -12.75 -6.26 -12.42
CA GLU A 87 -11.87 -7.38 -12.73
C GLU A 87 -11.28 -7.19 -14.13
N LEU A 88 -9.98 -7.38 -14.29
CA LEU A 88 -9.34 -7.36 -15.60
C LEU A 88 -9.70 -8.65 -16.36
N VAL A 89 -10.55 -8.53 -17.39
CA VAL A 89 -11.01 -9.67 -18.19
C VAL A 89 -10.23 -9.85 -19.49
N PHE A 90 -9.58 -8.80 -19.99
CA PHE A 90 -8.73 -8.87 -21.18
C PHE A 90 -7.51 -7.96 -21.07
N ASP A 91 -6.35 -8.47 -21.50
CA ASP A 91 -5.11 -7.71 -21.65
C ASP A 91 -4.36 -8.16 -22.91
N SER A 92 -4.25 -7.26 -23.89
CA SER A 92 -3.58 -7.53 -25.16
C SER A 92 -2.09 -7.89 -25.05
N PHE A 93 -1.42 -7.50 -23.96
CA PHE A 93 -0.01 -7.83 -23.73
C PHE A 93 0.17 -9.24 -23.15
N ARG A 94 -0.91 -9.84 -22.63
CA ARG A 94 -0.91 -11.24 -22.18
C ARG A 94 -1.29 -12.22 -23.30
N GLN A 95 -1.54 -11.73 -24.50
CA GLN A 95 -1.92 -12.53 -25.66
C GLN A 95 -0.68 -12.93 -26.47
N PRO A 96 -0.59 -14.19 -26.96
CA PRO A 96 0.50 -14.62 -27.83
C PRO A 96 0.50 -13.81 -29.13
N VAL A 97 1.66 -13.27 -29.50
CA VAL A 97 1.82 -12.54 -30.75
C VAL A 97 1.91 -13.54 -31.91
N ALA A 98 1.07 -13.37 -32.94
CA ALA A 98 1.09 -14.23 -34.11
C ALA A 98 2.44 -14.11 -34.87
N ALA A 99 2.95 -15.23 -35.39
CA ALA A 99 4.18 -15.25 -36.16
C ALA A 99 4.09 -14.29 -37.37
N GLY A 100 5.08 -13.42 -37.53
CA GLY A 100 5.14 -12.44 -38.63
C GLY A 100 4.64 -11.03 -38.31
N VAL A 101 4.14 -10.77 -37.10
CA VAL A 101 3.83 -9.40 -36.64
C VAL A 101 5.14 -8.65 -36.40
N ARG A 102 5.38 -7.59 -37.18
CA ARG A 102 6.47 -6.64 -36.92
C ARG A 102 5.99 -5.65 -35.86
N SER A 103 6.41 -5.81 -34.61
CA SER A 103 6.14 -4.82 -33.58
C SER A 103 6.92 -3.53 -33.90
N GLY A 104 6.21 -2.40 -33.98
CA GLY A 104 6.84 -1.09 -33.88
C GLY A 104 7.35 -0.85 -32.46
N LEU A 105 8.21 0.16 -32.27
CA LEU A 105 8.85 0.49 -30.99
C LEU A 105 7.89 0.85 -29.84
N SER A 106 6.60 1.10 -30.12
CA SER A 106 5.54 1.26 -29.11
C SER A 106 4.26 0.59 -29.59
N ARG A 107 3.78 -0.41 -28.84
CA ARG A 107 2.52 -1.09 -29.09
C ARG A 107 1.46 -0.55 -28.14
N ALA A 108 0.30 -0.19 -28.68
CA ALA A 108 -0.84 0.17 -27.84
C ALA A 108 -1.29 -1.05 -27.03
N ARG A 109 -1.42 -0.88 -25.71
CA ARG A 109 -1.97 -1.89 -24.80
C ARG A 109 -3.46 -1.68 -24.66
N GLN A 110 -4.24 -2.68 -25.06
CA GLN A 110 -5.67 -2.74 -24.81
C GLN A 110 -5.96 -3.55 -23.55
N LEU A 111 -6.86 -3.02 -22.72
CA LEU A 111 -7.32 -3.59 -21.47
C LEU A 111 -8.85 -3.51 -21.42
N VAL A 112 -9.49 -4.55 -20.89
CA VAL A 112 -10.94 -4.54 -20.61
C VAL A 112 -11.14 -4.94 -19.16
N PHE A 113 -11.86 -4.10 -18.42
CA PHE A 113 -12.26 -4.36 -17.04
C PHE A 113 -13.76 -4.54 -16.94
N GLN A 114 -14.22 -5.41 -16.05
CA GLN A 114 -15.64 -5.69 -15.88
C GLN A 114 -16.06 -5.69 -14.41
N LYS A 115 -17.22 -5.10 -14.12
CA LYS A 115 -17.91 -5.26 -12.84
C LYS A 115 -19.42 -5.26 -13.03
N GLY A 116 -20.05 -6.43 -12.83
CA GLY A 116 -21.49 -6.59 -13.05
C GLY A 116 -21.87 -6.21 -14.48
N ARG A 117 -22.73 -5.20 -14.62
CA ARG A 117 -23.22 -4.69 -15.91
C ARG A 117 -22.23 -3.76 -16.64
N TYR A 118 -21.24 -3.22 -15.93
CA TYR A 118 -20.30 -2.25 -16.47
C TYR A 118 -19.06 -2.92 -17.06
N SER A 119 -18.68 -2.50 -18.27
CA SER A 119 -17.39 -2.80 -18.91
C SER A 119 -16.63 -1.49 -19.12
N ILE A 120 -15.32 -1.52 -18.94
CA ILE A 120 -14.43 -0.38 -19.17
C ILE A 120 -13.36 -0.84 -20.15
N ASP A 121 -13.49 -0.36 -21.38
CA ASP A 121 -12.58 -0.67 -22.46
C ASP A 121 -11.54 0.45 -22.52
N MET A 122 -10.25 0.10 -22.50
CA MET A 122 -9.18 1.06 -22.39
C MET A 122 -8.03 0.73 -23.32
N ARG A 123 -7.47 1.77 -23.92
CA ARG A 123 -6.27 1.74 -24.74
C ARG A 123 -5.23 2.68 -24.14
N MET A 124 -4.03 2.16 -23.99
CA MET A 124 -2.89 2.88 -23.45
C MET A 124 -1.77 2.90 -24.47
N GLU A 125 -1.19 4.06 -24.68
CA GLU A 125 -0.01 4.25 -25.53
C GLU A 125 1.07 4.97 -24.73
N SER A 126 2.31 4.52 -24.85
CA SER A 126 3.45 5.19 -24.22
C SER A 126 4.35 5.80 -25.29
N GLN A 127 4.71 7.06 -25.09
CA GLN A 127 5.61 7.79 -25.98
C GLN A 127 6.45 8.77 -25.18
N ALA A 128 7.77 8.69 -25.32
CA ALA A 128 8.72 9.65 -24.73
C ALA A 128 8.49 9.96 -23.23
N GLY A 129 8.20 8.93 -22.41
CA GLY A 129 7.99 9.08 -20.97
C GLY A 129 6.59 9.55 -20.57
N ARG A 130 5.67 9.74 -21.54
CA ARG A 130 4.26 10.02 -21.29
C ARG A 130 3.39 8.80 -21.60
N ILE A 131 2.26 8.71 -20.93
CA ILE A 131 1.22 7.71 -21.16
C ILE A 131 -0.06 8.44 -21.57
N PHE A 132 -0.58 8.06 -22.74
CA PHE A 132 -1.89 8.45 -23.20
C PHE A 132 -2.87 7.31 -22.91
N ILE A 133 -3.92 7.61 -22.16
CA ILE A 133 -4.99 6.68 -21.83
C ILE A 133 -6.26 7.19 -22.49
N VAL A 134 -6.90 6.36 -23.31
CA VAL A 134 -8.24 6.61 -23.83
C VAL A 134 -9.09 5.41 -23.47
N GLY A 135 -10.29 5.65 -22.97
CA GLY A 135 -11.19 4.55 -22.66
C GLY A 135 -12.65 4.93 -22.77
N GLN A 136 -13.50 3.91 -22.65
CA GLN A 136 -14.93 4.04 -22.72
C GLN A 136 -15.58 3.17 -21.65
N VAL A 137 -16.52 3.76 -20.92
CA VAL A 137 -17.43 3.04 -20.03
C VAL A 137 -18.61 2.56 -20.85
N LEU A 138 -18.97 1.29 -20.70
CA LEU A 138 -20.09 0.63 -21.34
C LEU A 138 -20.99 0.02 -20.28
N ASP A 139 -22.30 0.00 -20.56
CA ASP A 139 -23.31 -0.59 -19.70
C ASP A 139 -24.13 -1.60 -20.50
N SER A 140 -23.94 -2.88 -20.20
CA SER A 140 -24.63 -4.00 -20.89
C SER A 140 -26.08 -4.21 -20.44
N GLY A 141 -26.52 -3.55 -19.37
CA GLY A 141 -27.86 -3.72 -18.80
C GLY A 141 -28.92 -2.80 -19.40
N GLN A 142 -28.53 -1.70 -20.06
CA GLN A 142 -29.44 -0.75 -20.70
C GLN A 142 -28.80 -0.17 -21.96
N ALA A 143 -29.36 -0.49 -23.13
CA ALA A 143 -29.05 0.26 -24.34
C ALA A 143 -29.52 1.72 -24.13
N ASN A 144 -28.59 2.68 -24.18
CA ASN A 144 -28.79 4.12 -23.93
C ASN A 144 -28.91 4.58 -22.46
N SER A 145 -28.31 3.89 -21.49
CA SER A 145 -28.06 4.58 -20.21
C SER A 145 -27.12 5.77 -20.46
N ALA A 146 -27.46 6.92 -19.86
CA ALA A 146 -26.61 8.11 -19.97
C ALA A 146 -25.31 7.85 -19.19
N LEU A 147 -24.25 7.50 -19.92
CA LEU A 147 -22.88 7.36 -19.40
C LEU A 147 -22.09 8.65 -19.53
N GLY A 148 -22.78 9.77 -19.74
CA GLY A 148 -22.21 11.12 -19.72
C GLY A 148 -21.96 11.62 -18.30
N ASP A 149 -20.97 12.51 -18.20
CA ASP A 149 -20.64 13.26 -16.99
C ASP A 149 -20.24 12.38 -15.79
N ILE A 150 -19.82 11.13 -16.01
CA ILE A 150 -19.24 10.28 -14.96
C ILE A 150 -17.84 10.83 -14.65
N PRO A 151 -17.58 11.29 -13.42
CA PRO A 151 -16.24 11.71 -13.05
C PRO A 151 -15.29 10.50 -13.01
N VAL A 152 -14.16 10.63 -13.70
CA VAL A 152 -13.07 9.65 -13.72
C VAL A 152 -11.85 10.33 -13.10
N ARG A 153 -11.33 9.74 -12.02
CA ARG A 153 -10.20 10.30 -11.25
C ARG A 153 -9.00 9.38 -11.31
N LEU A 154 -7.86 9.97 -11.64
CA LEU A 154 -6.56 9.33 -11.48
C LEU A 154 -6.04 9.61 -10.07
N LEU A 155 -5.98 8.58 -9.22
CA LEU A 155 -5.74 8.76 -7.79
C LEU A 155 -4.33 9.30 -7.47
N ALA A 156 -3.31 8.87 -8.22
CA ALA A 156 -1.92 9.25 -7.98
C ALA A 156 -1.67 10.77 -8.15
N HIS A 157 -2.39 11.44 -9.04
CA HIS A 157 -2.13 12.84 -9.43
C HIS A 157 -3.28 13.81 -9.16
N LYS A 158 -4.38 13.33 -8.56
CA LYS A 158 -5.62 14.12 -8.38
C LYS A 158 -6.12 14.76 -9.69
N GLN A 159 -5.76 14.19 -10.84
CA GLN A 159 -6.32 14.57 -12.12
C GLN A 159 -7.70 13.94 -12.24
N GLU A 160 -8.62 14.70 -12.83
CA GLU A 160 -10.01 14.31 -13.02
C GLU A 160 -10.45 14.73 -14.42
N THR A 161 -11.23 13.87 -15.05
CA THR A 161 -11.98 14.17 -16.27
C THR A 161 -13.42 13.71 -16.07
N THR A 162 -14.31 14.07 -16.97
CA THR A 162 -15.63 13.46 -17.07
C THR A 162 -15.76 12.66 -18.35
N THR A 163 -16.67 11.69 -18.35
CA THR A 163 -17.02 10.96 -19.57
C THR A 163 -17.87 11.80 -20.53
N SER A 164 -17.69 11.57 -21.83
CA SER A 164 -18.60 12.09 -22.87
C SER A 164 -19.98 11.43 -22.78
N HIS A 165 -20.96 11.92 -23.54
CA HIS A 165 -22.29 11.29 -23.64
C HIS A 165 -22.25 9.82 -24.10
N PHE A 166 -21.13 9.39 -24.72
CA PHE A 166 -20.89 8.00 -25.12
C PHE A 166 -20.05 7.21 -24.12
N GLY A 167 -19.76 7.75 -22.94
CA GLY A 167 -18.94 7.09 -21.91
C GLY A 167 -17.43 7.22 -22.12
N GLU A 168 -16.96 8.03 -23.08
CA GLU A 168 -15.55 8.13 -23.42
C GLU A 168 -14.79 9.06 -22.46
N PHE A 169 -13.56 8.72 -22.11
CA PHE A 169 -12.67 9.53 -21.29
C PHE A 169 -11.23 9.47 -21.79
N GLN A 170 -10.42 10.46 -21.42
CA GLN A 170 -9.01 10.48 -21.79
C GLN A 170 -8.13 11.10 -20.70
N PHE A 171 -6.89 10.62 -20.62
CA PHE A 171 -5.81 11.18 -19.81
C PHE A 171 -4.52 11.26 -20.62
N ASP A 172 -3.74 12.30 -20.38
CA ASP A 172 -2.38 12.47 -20.85
C ASP A 172 -1.50 12.81 -19.64
N ILE A 173 -0.65 11.85 -19.25
CA ILE A 173 0.09 11.87 -17.99
C ILE A 173 1.55 11.47 -18.18
N GLU A 174 2.37 11.83 -17.22
CA GLU A 174 3.73 11.29 -17.11
C GLU A 174 3.68 9.81 -16.70
N TRP A 175 4.68 9.04 -17.13
CA TRP A 175 4.77 7.62 -16.78
C TRP A 175 4.80 7.41 -15.28
N MET A 176 4.06 6.40 -14.80
CA MET A 176 4.00 6.05 -13.39
C MET A 176 3.79 4.56 -13.19
N GLU A 177 4.27 4.10 -12.02
CA GLU A 177 3.89 2.81 -11.47
C GLU A 177 2.50 2.90 -10.83
N ASN A 178 1.75 1.79 -10.89
CA ASN A 178 0.47 1.62 -10.18
C ASN A 178 -0.59 2.68 -10.54
N LEU A 179 -1.06 2.65 -11.78
CA LEU A 179 -2.15 3.52 -12.22
C LEU A 179 -3.50 2.99 -11.72
N GLU A 180 -4.22 3.83 -10.98
CA GLU A 180 -5.57 3.53 -10.48
C GLU A 180 -6.56 4.61 -10.90
N LEU A 181 -7.65 4.17 -11.54
CA LEU A 181 -8.75 5.02 -11.99
C LEU A 181 -9.99 4.74 -11.15
N LEU A 182 -10.55 5.79 -10.56
CA LEU A 182 -11.81 5.76 -9.83
C LEU A 182 -12.91 6.41 -10.67
N PHE A 183 -13.95 5.64 -10.97
CA PHE A 183 -15.15 6.09 -11.65
C PHE A 183 -16.25 6.36 -10.61
N VAL A 184 -16.68 7.60 -10.53
CA VAL A 184 -17.73 8.04 -9.60
C VAL A 184 -19.09 7.81 -10.23
N MET A 185 -19.54 6.55 -10.23
CA MET A 185 -20.79 6.14 -10.88
C MET A 185 -22.01 6.82 -10.23
N ASN A 186 -23.08 7.00 -11.01
CA ASN A 186 -24.34 7.56 -10.49
C ASN A 186 -25.06 6.63 -9.49
N GLU A 187 -24.77 5.32 -9.54
CA GLU A 187 -25.23 4.33 -8.56
C GLU A 187 -24.49 4.50 -7.21
N GLU A 188 -24.96 3.83 -6.14
CA GLU A 188 -24.36 3.94 -4.79
C GLU A 188 -22.92 3.39 -4.69
N ARG A 189 -22.36 2.86 -5.79
CA ARG A 189 -21.05 2.21 -5.83
C ARG A 189 -20.13 2.87 -6.84
N ASN A 190 -18.95 3.28 -6.41
CA ASN A 190 -17.89 3.71 -7.33
C ASN A 190 -17.15 2.49 -7.87
N LEU A 191 -16.62 2.59 -9.10
CA LEU A 191 -15.81 1.52 -9.69
C LEU A 191 -14.33 1.90 -9.63
N MET A 192 -13.51 0.99 -9.14
CA MET A 192 -12.06 1.10 -9.13
C MET A 192 -11.46 0.20 -10.20
N VAL A 193 -10.55 0.76 -10.99
CA VAL A 193 -9.74 0.04 -11.98
C VAL A 193 -8.27 0.19 -11.59
N SER A 194 -7.63 -0.92 -11.23
CA SER A 194 -6.19 -0.97 -10.99
C SER A 194 -5.51 -1.55 -12.24
N ILE A 195 -4.69 -0.73 -12.89
CA ILE A 195 -4.01 -1.08 -14.14
C ILE A 195 -2.75 -1.88 -13.79
N PRO A 196 -2.57 -3.12 -14.29
CA PRO A 196 -1.39 -3.91 -13.98
C PRO A 196 -0.15 -3.25 -14.59
N VAL A 197 0.97 -3.25 -13.88
CA VAL A 197 2.25 -2.80 -14.44
C VAL A 197 2.67 -3.73 -15.60
N SER A 198 2.94 -3.15 -16.77
CA SER A 198 3.51 -3.91 -17.91
C SER A 198 5.03 -4.01 -17.75
N GLN A 199 5.56 -5.24 -17.74
CA GLN A 199 7.01 -5.48 -17.74
C GLN A 199 7.74 -4.92 -18.98
N GLU A 200 7.01 -4.62 -20.07
CA GLU A 200 7.56 -4.04 -21.30
C GLU A 200 7.71 -2.50 -21.27
N SER A 201 7.26 -1.82 -20.21
CA SER A 201 7.09 -0.36 -20.20
C SER A 201 7.97 0.40 -19.21
N SER A 202 9.01 -0.22 -18.65
CA SER A 202 10.00 0.57 -17.93
C SER A 202 10.77 1.42 -18.94
N PRO A 203 10.82 2.76 -18.81
CA PRO A 203 11.70 3.56 -19.66
C PRO A 203 13.12 3.11 -19.38
N VAL A 204 13.76 2.50 -20.39
CA VAL A 204 15.21 2.33 -20.38
C VAL A 204 15.78 3.75 -20.32
N LEU A 205 16.22 4.15 -19.14
CA LEU A 205 16.96 5.40 -18.95
C LEU A 205 18.14 5.35 -19.95
N PRO A 206 18.38 6.42 -20.72
CA PRO A 206 19.53 6.44 -21.61
C PRO A 206 20.78 6.25 -20.77
N ASP A 207 21.55 5.23 -21.14
CA ASP A 207 22.80 4.84 -20.51
C ASP A 207 23.72 6.07 -20.41
N ALA A 208 24.00 6.51 -19.19
CA ALA A 208 24.82 7.69 -18.91
C ALA A 208 26.33 7.36 -19.05
N THR A 209 26.73 6.75 -20.16
CA THR A 209 28.12 6.31 -20.42
C THR A 209 28.81 7.03 -21.58
N PHE A 210 28.31 8.20 -22.01
CA PHE A 210 28.99 9.05 -22.99
C PHE A 210 29.43 10.40 -22.43
N PHE A 211 30.20 10.40 -21.34
CA PHE A 211 31.13 11.50 -21.04
C PHE A 211 32.33 10.92 -20.29
N LEU A 212 33.43 10.67 -21.02
CA LEU A 212 34.83 10.78 -20.58
C LEU A 212 35.71 10.10 -21.63
N ASN A 213 36.13 10.87 -22.63
CA ASN A 213 37.49 10.83 -23.17
C ASN A 213 37.58 11.79 -24.36
N ASP A 214 37.90 13.05 -24.07
CA ASP A 214 38.76 13.81 -24.98
C ASP A 214 39.49 14.93 -24.22
N GLU A 215 40.42 14.55 -23.35
CA GLU A 215 41.52 15.43 -22.97
C GLU A 215 42.81 14.61 -22.88
N LYS A 216 43.55 14.58 -23.98
CA LYS A 216 45.02 14.74 -24.05
C LYS A 216 45.50 14.48 -25.47
N LYS A 217 45.66 15.56 -26.25
CA LYS A 217 46.64 15.62 -27.32
C LYS A 217 47.81 16.49 -26.88
N VAL A 218 48.99 15.87 -26.99
CA VAL A 218 50.34 16.42 -26.94
C VAL A 218 50.53 17.44 -28.06
#